data_AF-A0A1V2EVS0-F1
#
_entry.id   AF-A0A1V2EVS0-F1
#
_cell.length_a   1.000
_cell.length_b   1.000
_cell.length_c   1.000
_cell.angle_alpha   90.00
_cell.angle_beta   90.00
_cell.angle_gamma   90.00
#
_symmetry.space_group_name_H-M   'P 1'
#
loop_
_entity.id
_entity.type
_entity.pdbx_description
1 polymer ?
#
loop_
_entity_poly.entity_id
_entity_poly.type
_entity_poly.pdbx_seq_one_letter_code
_entity_poly.pdbx_strand_id
1 'polypeptide(L)'
;MGLKFDAEGWPDGLNISLTPLRRVIRRSSVICNGWSRTQKHPLGYLPGESQNELLVSMLAEMDPGITAITAQPTKITTSTRSGILFSHVPDYAMVLDGVGVLVEAKPDDKAARPDTIERLRCAAKLANDCGYDYRLALGGEMLADRRLPGIETIWRQFRPDIPETLRLRPAASCAREGW
;
A
#
# COMPACT_ATOMS: atom_id res chain seq x y z
N MET A 1 -19.84 -2.55 14.69
CA MET A 1 -18.50 -2.23 15.23
C MET A 1 -17.84 -1.34 14.20
N GLY A 2 -17.81 -0.03 14.45
CA GLY A 2 -17.69 0.99 13.40
C GLY A 2 -16.25 1.27 12.96
N LEU A 3 -16.04 1.27 11.65
CA LEU A 3 -14.88 1.88 11.00
C LEU A 3 -14.98 3.42 11.18
N LYS A 4 -13.86 4.10 11.43
CA LYS A 4 -13.80 5.57 11.64
C LYS A 4 -12.94 6.23 10.55
N PHE A 5 -13.47 7.38 10.08
CA PHE A 5 -13.30 8.11 8.81
C PHE A 5 -12.12 9.08 8.73
N ASP A 6 -11.63 9.30 7.50
CA ASP A 6 -11.41 10.59 6.80
C ASP A 6 -11.37 10.33 5.27
N ALA A 7 -12.40 10.74 4.49
CA ALA A 7 -12.63 10.30 3.11
C ALA A 7 -12.80 11.44 2.10
N GLU A 8 -11.87 11.58 1.15
CA GLU A 8 -12.11 12.20 -0.16
C GLU A 8 -11.35 11.40 -1.23
N GLY A 9 -12.03 10.99 -2.32
CA GLY A 9 -11.42 10.34 -3.49
C GLY A 9 -11.56 8.80 -3.60
N TRP A 10 -12.28 8.15 -2.69
CA TRP A 10 -12.51 6.69 -2.73
C TRP A 10 -13.95 6.36 -3.14
N PRO A 11 -14.21 5.23 -3.84
CA PRO A 11 -15.56 4.78 -4.19
C PRO A 11 -16.52 4.77 -2.99
N ASP A 12 -17.82 4.95 -3.24
CA ASP A 12 -18.82 5.07 -2.17
C ASP A 12 -18.79 3.86 -1.20
N GLY A 13 -18.86 4.15 0.10
CA GLY A 13 -18.78 3.15 1.17
C GLY A 13 -17.39 2.90 1.74
N LEU A 14 -16.35 3.56 1.20
CA LEU A 14 -14.96 3.45 1.66
C LEU A 14 -14.61 4.36 2.82
N ASN A 15 -14.28 3.72 3.94
CA ASN A 15 -13.72 4.36 5.12
C ASN A 15 -12.26 3.92 5.29
N ILE A 16 -11.37 4.62 4.58
CA ILE A 16 -9.94 4.34 4.52
C ILE A 16 -9.17 5.49 5.15
N SER A 17 -8.12 5.16 5.91
CA SER A 17 -7.16 6.17 6.35
C SER A 17 -6.14 6.48 5.25
N LEU A 18 -5.96 7.78 4.98
CA LEU A 18 -4.84 8.30 4.20
C LEU A 18 -3.52 8.32 5.00
N THR A 19 -3.62 8.09 6.31
CA THR A 19 -2.45 7.96 7.18
C THR A 19 -2.28 6.48 7.57
N PRO A 20 -1.07 5.91 7.53
CA PRO A 20 -0.86 4.53 7.93
C PRO A 20 -1.36 4.27 9.35
N LEU A 21 -2.27 3.30 9.53
CA LEU A 21 -2.84 2.97 10.84
C LEU A 21 -1.86 2.22 11.75
N ARG A 22 -0.85 1.57 11.17
CA ARG A 22 0.18 0.84 11.91
C ARG A 22 1.37 1.77 12.10
N ARG A 23 1.77 1.98 13.36
CA ARG A 23 3.05 2.64 13.64
C ARG A 23 4.15 1.76 13.04
N VAL A 24 4.95 2.33 12.13
CA VAL A 24 6.14 1.65 11.62
C VAL A 24 7.14 1.54 12.78
N ILE A 25 7.17 0.39 13.46
CA ILE A 25 8.07 0.12 14.58
C ILE A 25 9.32 -0.58 14.05
N ARG A 26 10.47 0.10 14.08
CA ARG A 26 11.78 -0.53 13.86
C ARG A 26 11.98 -1.63 14.91
N ARG A 27 12.17 -2.88 14.47
CA ARG A 27 13.02 -3.95 15.06
C ARG A 27 12.69 -5.30 14.38
N SER A 28 13.28 -5.52 13.22
CA SER A 28 13.44 -6.86 12.63
C SER A 28 14.62 -6.78 11.65
N SER A 29 15.54 -7.73 11.74
CA SER A 29 16.76 -7.80 10.94
C SER A 29 16.51 -8.13 9.45
N VAL A 30 15.25 -8.21 9.01
CA VAL A 30 14.85 -8.74 7.69
C VAL A 30 14.10 -7.69 6.84
N ILE A 31 13.95 -6.45 7.29
CA ILE A 31 13.05 -5.46 6.67
C ILE A 31 13.83 -4.44 5.84
N CYS A 32 13.54 -4.39 4.53
CA CYS A 32 13.83 -3.23 3.68
C CYS A 32 12.78 -2.16 4.00
N ASN A 33 13.13 -1.17 4.82
CA ASN A 33 12.27 -0.02 5.07
C ASN A 33 12.46 1.00 3.95
N GLY A 34 11.54 0.98 2.99
CA GLY A 34 11.56 1.87 1.84
C GLY A 34 10.37 2.84 1.87
N TRP A 35 10.56 4.00 1.24
CA TRP A 35 9.46 4.82 0.76
C TRP A 35 9.38 4.63 -0.74
N SER A 36 8.20 4.23 -1.22
CA SER A 36 7.90 4.14 -2.64
C SER A 36 7.30 5.46 -3.13
N ARG A 37 7.65 5.86 -4.35
CA ARG A 37 7.12 7.07 -5.00
C ARG A 37 5.76 6.77 -5.59
N THR A 38 4.81 7.70 -5.55
CA THR A 38 3.50 7.52 -6.21
C THR A 38 2.88 8.86 -6.59
N GLN A 39 2.20 8.95 -7.73
CA GLN A 39 1.31 10.07 -8.06
C GLN A 39 -0.13 9.79 -7.63
N LYS A 40 -0.43 8.55 -7.25
CA LYS A 40 -1.77 8.06 -6.89
C LYS A 40 -2.06 8.18 -5.39
N HIS A 41 -1.24 8.93 -4.66
CA HIS A 41 -1.47 9.30 -3.27
C HIS A 41 -1.09 10.78 -3.04
N PRO A 42 -1.86 11.56 -2.25
CA PRO A 42 -1.62 12.98 -2.06
C PRO A 42 -0.24 13.36 -1.51
N LEU A 43 0.38 12.46 -0.72
CA LEU A 43 1.71 12.70 -0.14
C LEU A 43 2.86 12.49 -1.14
N GLY A 44 2.60 11.94 -2.33
CA GLY A 44 3.65 11.62 -3.31
C GLY A 44 4.47 10.36 -2.98
N TYR A 45 4.25 9.76 -1.81
CA TYR A 45 4.99 8.60 -1.31
C TYR A 45 4.12 7.65 -0.49
N LEU A 46 4.50 6.38 -0.46
CA LEU A 46 3.90 5.33 0.35
C LEU A 46 4.99 4.58 1.13
N PRO A 47 4.74 4.19 2.39
CA PRO A 47 5.63 3.30 3.11
C PRO A 47 5.59 1.88 2.53
N GLY A 48 6.70 1.16 2.64
CA GLY A 48 6.79 -0.29 2.41
C GLY A 48 7.81 -0.91 3.36
N GLU A 49 7.40 -1.99 4.03
CA GLU A 49 8.22 -2.72 5.01
C GLU A 49 8.85 -3.99 4.42
N SER A 50 8.61 -4.28 3.14
CA SER A 50 9.22 -5.40 2.46
C SER A 50 9.44 -5.13 0.98
N GLN A 51 10.33 -5.90 0.35
CA GLN A 51 10.55 -5.82 -1.09
C GLN A 51 9.27 -6.14 -1.87
N ASN A 52 8.44 -7.06 -1.38
CA ASN A 52 7.17 -7.38 -2.01
C ASN A 52 6.17 -6.22 -1.92
N GLU A 53 6.11 -5.52 -0.78
CA GLU A 53 5.29 -4.30 -0.66
C GLU A 53 5.76 -3.21 -1.62
N LEU A 54 7.07 -2.98 -1.72
CA LEU A 54 7.64 -2.03 -2.69
C LEU A 54 7.32 -2.44 -4.14
N LEU A 55 7.38 -3.74 -4.45
CA LEU A 55 7.04 -4.26 -5.77
C LEU A 55 5.55 -4.07 -6.10
N VAL A 56 4.65 -4.32 -5.14
CA VAL A 56 3.21 -4.02 -5.28
C VAL A 56 3.00 -2.55 -5.61
N SER A 57 3.61 -1.64 -4.84
CA SER A 57 3.44 -0.20 -5.06
C SER A 57 3.96 0.25 -6.42
N MET A 58 5.08 -0.32 -6.90
CA MET A 58 5.66 0.01 -8.20
C MET A 58 4.78 -0.49 -9.36
N LEU A 59 4.32 -1.75 -9.29
CA LEU A 59 3.42 -2.30 -10.29
C LEU A 59 2.09 -1.53 -10.33
N ALA A 60 1.54 -1.21 -9.15
CA ALA A 60 0.29 -0.48 -9.04
C ALA A 60 0.38 0.96 -9.56
N GLU A 61 1.51 1.63 -9.35
CA GLU A 61 1.75 2.97 -9.92
C GLU A 61 1.71 2.95 -11.45
N MET A 62 2.26 1.89 -12.06
CA MET A 62 2.35 1.77 -13.52
C MET A 62 1.11 1.15 -14.17
N ASP A 63 0.13 0.68 -13.38
CA ASP A 63 -1.11 0.14 -13.92
C ASP A 63 -2.13 1.27 -14.17
N PRO A 64 -2.54 1.53 -15.43
CA PRO A 64 -3.47 2.61 -15.73
C PRO A 64 -4.89 2.38 -15.19
N GLY A 65 -5.27 1.14 -14.87
CA GLY A 65 -6.56 0.84 -14.23
C GLY A 65 -6.60 1.27 -12.76
N ILE A 66 -5.44 1.44 -12.13
CA ILE A 66 -5.34 1.87 -10.74
C ILE A 66 -5.26 3.40 -10.68
N THR A 67 -6.19 4.03 -9.95
CA THR A 67 -6.31 5.50 -9.90
C THR A 67 -5.94 6.10 -8.55
N ALA A 68 -6.01 5.32 -7.47
CA ALA A 68 -5.60 5.73 -6.13
C ALA A 68 -4.94 4.57 -5.39
N ILE A 69 -3.98 4.87 -4.52
CA ILE A 69 -3.28 3.90 -3.67
C ILE A 69 -3.08 4.49 -2.27
N THR A 70 -3.37 3.73 -1.22
CA THR A 70 -2.95 4.06 0.14
C THR A 70 -2.29 2.84 0.81
N ALA A 71 -1.40 3.08 1.76
CA ALA A 71 -0.77 2.03 2.54
C ALA A 71 -1.47 1.86 3.89
N GLN A 72 -1.62 0.60 4.33
CA GLN A 72 -2.16 0.25 5.64
C GLN A 72 -3.51 0.92 5.95
N PRO A 73 -4.49 0.75 5.03
CA PRO A 73 -5.70 1.58 4.93
C PRO A 73 -6.64 1.44 6.13
N THR A 74 -6.75 0.22 6.65
CA THR A 74 -7.77 -0.15 7.62
C THR A 74 -7.34 -1.34 8.46
N LYS A 75 -7.93 -1.49 9.64
CA LYS A 75 -7.70 -2.63 10.53
C LYS A 75 -8.89 -3.59 10.46
N ILE A 76 -8.66 -4.76 9.89
CA ILE A 76 -9.60 -5.87 9.87
C ILE A 76 -9.46 -6.64 11.19
N THR A 77 -10.57 -6.86 11.89
CA THR A 77 -10.60 -7.72 13.08
C THR A 77 -11.65 -8.81 12.87
N THR A 78 -11.21 -10.06 12.88
CA THR A 78 -12.05 -11.23 12.59
C THR A 78 -11.54 -12.45 13.38
N SER A 79 -12.23 -13.58 13.25
CA SER A 79 -11.83 -14.85 13.84
C SER A 79 -11.55 -15.91 12.78
N THR A 80 -10.63 -16.83 13.11
CA THR A 80 -10.45 -18.08 12.36
C THR A 80 -11.68 -18.98 12.50
N ARG A 81 -11.74 -20.08 11.74
CA ARG A 81 -12.83 -21.05 11.89
C ARG A 81 -12.82 -21.72 13.27
N SER A 82 -11.64 -21.82 13.89
CA SER A 82 -11.44 -22.28 15.27
C SER A 82 -11.79 -21.24 16.35
N GLY A 83 -12.24 -20.04 15.96
CA GLY A 83 -12.66 -18.99 16.90
C GLY A 83 -11.52 -18.11 17.43
N ILE A 84 -10.29 -18.27 16.90
CA ILE A 84 -9.15 -17.45 17.33
C ILE A 84 -9.31 -16.05 16.75
N LEU A 85 -9.48 -15.05 17.61
CA LEU A 85 -9.52 -13.65 17.22
C LEU A 85 -8.14 -13.19 16.77
N PHE A 86 -8.11 -12.47 15.65
CA PHE A 86 -6.91 -11.79 15.20
C PHE A 86 -7.26 -10.45 14.56
N SER A 87 -6.27 -9.56 14.58
CA SER A 87 -6.29 -8.34 13.78
C SER A 87 -5.30 -8.44 12.65
N HIS A 88 -5.64 -7.83 11.54
CA HIS A 88 -4.87 -7.77 10.32
C HIS A 88 -5.04 -6.39 9.68
N VAL A 89 -3.96 -5.82 9.18
CA VAL A 89 -3.96 -4.57 8.43
C VAL A 89 -3.45 -4.93 7.05
N PRO A 90 -4.30 -4.87 6.00
CA PRO A 90 -3.86 -5.08 4.63
C PRO A 90 -2.71 -4.14 4.29
N ASP A 91 -1.77 -4.57 3.46
CA ASP A 91 -0.62 -3.73 3.10
C ASP A 91 -1.03 -2.48 2.32
N TYR A 92 -1.98 -2.62 1.37
CA TYR A 92 -2.47 -1.51 0.56
C TYR A 92 -4.00 -1.55 0.35
N ALA A 93 -4.59 -0.39 0.08
CA ALA A 93 -5.86 -0.29 -0.64
C ALA A 93 -5.65 0.47 -1.95
N MET A 94 -6.44 0.12 -2.95
CA MET A 94 -6.36 0.67 -4.29
C MET A 94 -7.76 0.88 -4.87
N VAL A 95 -7.88 1.83 -5.79
CA VAL A 95 -9.06 1.93 -6.67
C VAL A 95 -8.65 1.38 -8.02
N LEU A 96 -9.19 0.23 -8.40
CA LEU A 96 -8.95 -0.44 -9.69
C LEU A 96 -10.24 -0.41 -10.51
N ASP A 97 -10.22 0.23 -11.67
CA ASP A 97 -11.36 0.34 -12.58
C ASP A 97 -12.65 0.85 -11.87
N GLY A 98 -12.47 1.77 -10.91
CA GLY A 98 -13.53 2.34 -10.09
C GLY A 98 -13.97 1.48 -8.89
N VAL A 99 -13.35 0.31 -8.66
CA VAL A 99 -13.67 -0.61 -7.57
C VAL A 99 -12.59 -0.58 -6.50
N GLY A 100 -13.01 -0.59 -5.23
CA GLY A 100 -12.09 -0.67 -4.09
C GLY A 100 -11.52 -2.07 -3.90
N VAL A 101 -10.19 -2.16 -3.87
CA VAL A 101 -9.44 -3.41 -3.71
C VAL A 101 -8.50 -3.30 -2.52
N LEU A 102 -8.54 -4.26 -1.61
CA LEU A 102 -7.53 -4.46 -0.58
C LEU A 102 -6.47 -5.44 -1.09
N VAL A 103 -5.20 -5.09 -0.94
CA VAL A 103 -4.08 -5.88 -1.44
C VAL A 103 -3.15 -6.25 -0.29
N GLU A 104 -2.82 -7.53 -0.20
CA GLU A 104 -1.83 -8.06 0.73
C GLU A 104 -0.63 -8.60 -0.04
N ALA A 105 0.59 -8.21 0.35
CA ALA A 105 1.81 -8.71 -0.26
C ALA A 105 2.37 -9.88 0.56
N LYS A 106 2.66 -11.01 -0.08
CA LYS A 106 3.29 -12.17 0.60
C LYS A 106 4.38 -12.82 -0.25
N PRO A 107 5.51 -13.20 0.36
CA PRO A 107 6.38 -14.22 -0.21
C PRO A 107 5.62 -15.54 -0.36
N ASP A 108 5.90 -16.28 -1.43
CA ASP A 108 5.21 -17.52 -1.81
C ASP A 108 5.27 -18.58 -0.70
N ASP A 109 6.43 -18.72 -0.07
CA ASP A 109 6.66 -19.65 1.05
C ASP A 109 5.82 -19.32 2.28
N LYS A 110 5.57 -18.02 2.54
CA LYS A 110 4.73 -17.55 3.63
C LYS A 110 3.25 -17.67 3.28
N ALA A 111 2.88 -17.34 2.05
CA ALA A 111 1.51 -17.48 1.56
C ALA A 111 1.03 -18.94 1.58
N ALA A 112 1.94 -19.90 1.37
CA ALA A 112 1.62 -21.32 1.39
C ALA A 112 1.40 -21.91 2.80
N ARG A 113 1.71 -21.17 3.88
CA ARG A 113 1.57 -21.70 5.25
C ARG A 113 0.08 -21.84 5.63
N PRO A 114 -0.36 -22.99 6.17
CA PRO A 114 -1.78 -23.23 6.45
C PRO A 114 -2.45 -22.19 7.35
N ASP A 115 -1.74 -21.72 8.38
CA ASP A 115 -2.21 -20.68 9.30
C ASP A 115 -2.40 -19.33 8.59
N THR A 116 -1.48 -19.02 7.67
CA THR A 116 -1.54 -17.80 6.85
C THR A 116 -2.70 -17.89 5.87
N ILE A 117 -2.89 -19.01 5.19
CA ILE A 117 -4.03 -19.25 4.28
C ILE A 117 -5.36 -19.06 5.01
N GLU A 118 -5.52 -19.65 6.21
CA GLU A 118 -6.76 -19.51 6.98
C GLU A 118 -7.03 -18.05 7.33
N ARG A 119 -6.03 -17.33 7.87
CA ARG A 119 -6.18 -15.92 8.24
C ARG A 119 -6.50 -15.04 7.03
N LEU A 120 -5.83 -15.26 5.90
CA LEU A 120 -6.09 -14.53 4.66
C LEU A 120 -7.50 -14.80 4.13
N ARG A 121 -7.99 -16.05 4.19
CA ARG A 121 -9.38 -16.38 3.80
C ARG A 121 -10.41 -15.69 4.70
N CYS A 122 -10.20 -15.68 6.01
CA CYS A 122 -11.09 -14.99 6.94
C CYS A 122 -11.09 -13.47 6.71
N ALA A 123 -9.92 -12.86 6.46
CA ALA A 123 -9.79 -11.45 6.13
C ALA A 123 -10.47 -11.13 4.78
N ALA A 124 -10.21 -11.93 3.74
CA ALA A 124 -10.81 -11.79 2.43
C ALA A 124 -12.33 -11.90 2.48
N LYS A 125 -12.86 -12.86 3.25
CA LYS A 125 -14.30 -12.99 3.45
C LYS A 125 -14.90 -11.71 4.05
N LEU A 126 -14.32 -11.20 5.14
CA LEU A 126 -14.83 -9.98 5.77
C LEU A 126 -14.71 -8.76 4.86
N ALA A 127 -13.63 -8.65 4.09
CA ALA A 127 -13.46 -7.61 3.07
C ALA A 127 -14.57 -7.68 2.01
N ASN A 128 -14.79 -8.86 1.42
CA ASN A 128 -15.84 -9.08 0.42
C ASN A 128 -17.25 -8.81 0.97
N ASP A 129 -17.53 -9.25 2.21
CA ASP A 129 -18.81 -8.97 2.88
C ASP A 129 -19.03 -7.46 3.10
N CYS A 130 -17.95 -6.67 3.14
CA CYS A 130 -17.98 -5.20 3.20
C CYS A 130 -17.90 -4.52 1.82
N GLY A 131 -17.98 -5.27 0.72
CA GLY A 131 -17.98 -4.73 -0.65
C GLY A 131 -16.59 -4.50 -1.25
N TYR A 132 -15.54 -5.06 -0.67
CA TYR A 132 -14.16 -4.94 -1.17
C TYR A 132 -13.68 -6.22 -1.83
N ASP A 133 -13.06 -6.09 -3.00
CA ASP A 133 -12.19 -7.13 -3.51
C ASP A 133 -10.99 -7.28 -2.56
N TYR A 134 -10.60 -8.53 -2.27
CA TYR A 134 -9.37 -8.82 -1.54
C TYR A 134 -8.42 -9.62 -2.41
N ARG A 135 -7.25 -9.06 -2.73
CA ARG A 135 -6.25 -9.67 -3.61
C ARG A 135 -4.96 -9.95 -2.87
N LEU A 136 -4.38 -11.09 -3.18
CA LEU A 136 -3.06 -11.49 -2.70
C LEU A 136 -2.05 -11.26 -3.82
N ALA A 137 -1.00 -10.50 -3.54
CA ALA A 137 0.12 -10.29 -4.45
C ALA A 137 1.29 -11.18 -4.03
N LEU A 138 1.55 -12.24 -4.81
CA LEU A 138 2.62 -13.19 -4.55
C LEU A 138 3.95 -12.70 -5.15
N GLY A 139 5.04 -12.85 -4.38
CA GLY A 139 6.37 -12.43 -4.79
C GLY A 139 6.80 -13.03 -6.14
N GLY A 140 6.66 -14.35 -6.29
CA GLY A 140 7.00 -15.08 -7.50
C GLY A 140 6.20 -14.62 -8.72
N GLU A 141 4.90 -14.38 -8.55
CA GLU A 141 4.02 -13.91 -9.64
C GLU A 141 4.37 -12.48 -10.06
N MET A 142 4.62 -11.58 -9.10
CA MET A 142 5.02 -10.21 -9.41
C MET A 142 6.38 -10.15 -10.11
N LEU A 143 7.34 -10.97 -9.68
CA LEU A 143 8.65 -11.09 -10.32
C LEU A 143 8.57 -11.69 -11.73
N ALA A 144 7.55 -12.51 -11.99
CA ALA A 144 7.30 -13.10 -13.30
C ALA A 144 6.43 -12.21 -14.21
N ASP A 145 5.95 -11.05 -13.74
CA ASP A 145 5.17 -10.12 -14.57
C ASP A 145 6.01 -9.66 -15.77
N ARG A 146 5.51 -9.95 -16.98
CA ARG A 146 6.20 -9.63 -18.24
C ARG A 146 6.47 -8.13 -18.43
N ARG A 147 5.68 -7.28 -17.76
CA ARG A 147 5.83 -5.82 -17.79
C ARG A 147 6.97 -5.34 -16.90
N LEU A 148 7.40 -6.14 -15.92
CA LEU A 148 8.32 -5.73 -14.87
C LEU A 148 9.61 -5.09 -15.39
N PRO A 149 10.33 -5.64 -16.40
CA PRO A 149 11.55 -4.99 -16.90
C PRO A 149 11.32 -3.59 -17.49
N GLY A 150 10.19 -3.40 -18.18
CA GLY A 150 9.80 -2.10 -18.72
C GLY A 150 9.41 -1.14 -17.60
N ILE A 151 8.64 -1.62 -16.63
CA ILE A 151 8.25 -0.87 -15.43
C ILE A 151 9.49 -0.42 -14.64
N GLU A 152 10.46 -1.29 -14.39
CA GLU A 152 11.70 -0.94 -13.69
C GLU A 152 12.50 0.15 -14.41
N THR A 153 12.49 0.12 -15.75
CA THR A 153 13.17 1.14 -16.57
C THR A 153 12.51 2.51 -16.38
N ILE A 154 11.18 2.57 -16.48
CA ILE A 154 10.41 3.81 -16.26
C ILE A 154 10.55 4.28 -14.81
N TRP A 155 10.47 3.35 -13.86
CA TRP A 155 10.51 3.62 -12.42
C TRP A 155 11.76 4.36 -11.94
N ARG A 156 12.91 4.10 -12.58
CA ARG A 156 14.17 4.80 -12.29
C ARG A 156 14.06 6.29 -12.57
N GLN A 157 13.33 6.65 -13.62
CA GLN A 157 13.12 8.04 -14.06
C GLN A 157 11.88 8.67 -13.42
N PHE A 158 10.92 7.86 -12.98
CA PHE A 158 9.68 8.33 -12.38
C PHE A 158 9.92 9.25 -11.19
N ARG A 159 9.31 10.43 -11.24
CA ARG A 159 9.28 11.42 -10.17
C ARG A 159 7.83 11.85 -9.96
N PRO A 160 7.25 11.64 -8.77
CA PRO A 160 5.90 12.08 -8.50
C PRO A 160 5.88 13.60 -8.49
N ASP A 161 4.79 14.20 -8.97
CA ASP A 161 4.63 15.64 -8.80
C ASP A 161 4.28 15.89 -7.32
N ILE A 162 5.24 16.46 -6.60
CA ILE A 162 5.07 16.79 -5.19
C ILE A 162 4.45 18.19 -5.12
N PRO A 163 3.29 18.36 -4.47
CA PRO A 163 2.68 19.68 -4.25
C PRO A 163 3.71 20.68 -3.75
N GLU A 164 3.66 21.91 -4.27
CA GLU A 164 4.61 22.97 -3.88
C GLU A 164 4.60 23.22 -2.36
N THR A 165 3.45 23.06 -1.73
CA THR A 165 3.26 23.17 -0.27
C THR A 165 4.08 22.15 0.54
N LEU A 166 4.45 21.02 -0.06
CA LEU A 166 5.26 19.97 0.58
C LEU A 166 6.75 20.08 0.21
N ARG A 167 7.13 20.96 -0.72
CA ARG A 167 8.53 21.14 -1.11
C ARG A 167 9.25 22.01 -0.08
N LEU A 168 10.33 21.48 0.50
CA LEU A 168 11.24 22.29 1.28
C LEU A 168 11.88 23.33 0.36
N ARG A 169 11.51 24.61 0.51
CA ARG A 169 12.26 25.69 -0.13
C ARG A 169 13.57 25.84 0.65
N PRO A 170 14.75 25.72 -0.01
CA PRO A 170 15.97 26.15 0.63
C PRO A 170 15.76 27.61 1.03
N ALA A 171 16.04 27.97 2.29
CA ALA A 171 16.12 29.38 2.65
C ALA A 171 17.07 30.01 1.63
N ALA A 172 16.60 31.02 0.89
CA ALA A 172 17.45 31.76 -0.01
C ALA A 172 18.70 32.14 0.78
N SER A 173 19.84 31.54 0.43
CA SER A 173 21.12 31.90 1.02
C SER A 173 21.23 33.40 0.85
N CYS A 174 21.36 34.13 1.96
CA CYS A 174 21.59 35.57 1.95
C CYS A 174 22.59 35.88 0.85
N ALA A 175 22.14 36.63 -0.17
CA ALA A 175 23.06 37.29 -1.05
C ALA A 175 24.05 38.04 -0.15
N ARG A 176 25.33 37.70 -0.26
CA ARG A 176 26.38 38.53 0.29
C ARG A 176 26.33 39.84 -0.47
N GLU A 177 25.54 40.80 0.03
CA GLU A 177 25.72 42.20 -0.31
C GLU A 177 27.03 42.65 0.33
N GLY A 178 27.96 43.03 -0.55
CA GLY A 178 29.07 43.97 -0.35
C GLY A 178 29.95 43.80 0.88
N TRP A 179 31.23 43.50 0.66
CA TRP A 179 32.37 44.40 0.93
C TRP A 179 33.53 43.98 0.03
#